data_AF-A0A9P3B0M1-F1
#
_entry.id   AF-A0A9P3B0M1-F1
#
_cell.length_a   1.000
_cell.length_b   1.000
_cell.length_c   1.000
_cell.angle_alpha   90.00
_cell.angle_beta   90.00
_cell.angle_gamma   90.00
#
_symmetry.space_group_name_H-M   'P 1'
#
loop_
_entity.id
_entity.type
_entity.pdbx_description
1 polymer ?
#
loop_
_entity_poly.entity_id
_entity_poly.type
_entity_poly.pdbx_seq_one_letter_code
_entity_poly.pdbx_strand_id
1 'polypeptide(L)'
;MHGLEWRPGKGLFAVQVEWTEAAKSAIQADEYRYISPVFTYAPKTGEVISLYNAALTNVPALDGMESAVAHSLQPADDALKEMSAQLEALKASILCKDEAHESLKRRIEADEVERIVDGYVGTGKLCPAERDAALTLARHDITAVQKILDARPSFFVMQSDECNTAHHAGAHGKYPANLNPDDVRICELTGRSPEEFAALKVKYSTDDNPFHI
;
A
#
# COMPACT_ATOMS: atom_id res chain seq x y z
N MET A 1 45.69 6.23 32.47
CA MET A 1 44.56 5.88 33.36
C MET A 1 44.10 7.19 33.96
N HIS A 2 42.92 7.69 33.59
CA HIS A 2 42.53 9.08 33.88
C HIS A 2 41.49 9.24 35.00
N GLY A 3 41.04 8.15 35.63
CA GLY A 3 40.22 8.23 36.83
C GLY A 3 40.12 6.91 37.59
N LEU A 4 39.90 7.02 38.91
CA LEU A 4 39.56 5.91 39.79
C LEU A 4 38.20 6.20 40.42
N GLU A 5 37.30 5.23 40.40
CA GLU A 5 35.95 5.33 40.95
C GLU A 5 35.76 4.27 42.03
N TRP A 6 35.32 4.69 43.22
CA TRP A 6 34.94 3.75 44.28
C TRP A 6 33.48 3.30 44.09
N ARG A 7 33.26 1.99 43.98
CA ARG A 7 31.93 1.39 43.85
C ARG A 7 31.56 0.65 45.14
N PRO A 8 30.53 1.09 45.88
CA PRO A 8 30.12 0.46 47.14
C PRO A 8 29.87 -1.04 46.96
N GLY A 9 30.48 -1.86 47.83
CA GLY A 9 30.34 -3.33 47.80
C GLY A 9 31.10 -4.06 46.69
N LYS A 10 31.74 -3.34 45.74
CA LYS A 10 32.53 -3.93 44.64
C LYS A 10 34.01 -3.55 44.67
N GLY A 11 34.36 -2.41 45.26
CA GLY A 11 35.76 -1.97 45.43
C GLY A 11 36.15 -0.80 44.52
N LEU A 12 37.46 -0.63 44.32
CA LEU A 12 38.05 0.46 43.54
C LEU A 12 38.19 0.06 42.07
N PHE A 13 37.58 0.82 41.16
CA PHE A 13 37.60 0.57 39.73
C PHE A 13 38.39 1.65 39.00
N ALA A 14 39.17 1.25 38.01
CA ALA A 14 39.74 2.21 37.06
C ALA A 14 38.72 2.53 35.98
N VAL A 15 38.43 3.82 35.82
CA VAL A 15 37.56 4.34 34.77
C VAL A 15 38.40 5.03 33.69
N GLN A 16 37.91 5.01 32.46
CA GLN A 16 38.60 5.62 31.30
C GLN A 16 40.00 5.02 31.08
N VAL A 17 40.08 3.69 31.01
CA VAL A 17 41.29 2.96 30.63
C VAL A 17 41.35 2.87 29.10
N GLU A 18 42.32 3.57 28.51
CA GLU A 18 42.62 3.45 27.09
C GLU A 18 43.50 2.22 26.85
N TRP A 19 42.94 1.22 26.17
CA TRP A 19 43.66 0.03 25.75
C TRP A 19 44.20 0.19 24.33
N THR A 20 45.45 -0.22 24.11
CA THR A 20 46.00 -0.37 22.76
C THR A 20 45.27 -1.51 22.02
N GLU A 21 45.27 -1.49 20.69
CA GLU A 21 44.63 -2.56 19.90
C GLU A 21 45.22 -3.95 20.22
N ALA A 22 46.53 -4.03 20.44
CA ALA A 22 47.19 -5.27 20.90
C ALA A 22 46.67 -5.74 22.27
N ALA A 23 46.48 -4.82 23.22
CA ALA A 23 45.93 -5.17 24.54
C ALA A 23 44.46 -5.58 24.46
N LYS A 24 43.64 -4.92 23.63
CA LYS A 24 42.25 -5.34 23.37
C LYS A 24 42.18 -6.75 22.81
N SER A 25 43.02 -7.05 21.81
CA SER A 25 43.10 -8.38 21.19
C SER A 25 43.52 -9.44 22.21
N ALA A 26 44.52 -9.16 23.05
CA ALA A 26 44.99 -10.11 24.06
C ALA A 26 43.98 -10.33 25.20
N ILE A 27 43.19 -9.31 25.57
CA ILE A 27 42.06 -9.47 26.51
C ILE A 27 40.95 -10.32 25.88
N GLN A 28 40.61 -10.08 24.62
CA GLN A 28 39.58 -10.85 23.89
C GLN A 28 39.98 -12.31 23.67
N ALA A 29 41.26 -12.55 23.38
CA ALA A 29 41.84 -13.88 23.23
C ALA A 29 42.06 -14.61 24.56
N ASP A 30 41.68 -13.99 25.69
CA ASP A 30 41.82 -14.54 27.04
C ASP A 30 43.29 -14.82 27.44
N GLU A 31 44.25 -14.16 26.77
CA GLU A 31 45.68 -14.23 27.08
C GLU A 31 46.00 -13.49 28.40
N TYR A 32 45.23 -12.44 28.72
CA TYR A 32 45.32 -11.72 29.98
C TYR A 32 43.93 -11.53 30.60
N ARG A 33 43.70 -12.23 31.71
CA ARG A 33 42.38 -12.32 32.36
C ARG A 33 42.22 -11.39 33.57
N TYR A 34 43.32 -11.00 34.21
CA TYR A 34 43.29 -10.24 35.46
C TYR A 34 44.15 -8.97 35.39
N ILE A 35 43.86 -8.05 36.29
CA ILE A 35 44.62 -6.82 36.49
C ILE A 35 45.36 -6.95 37.83
N SER A 36 46.68 -6.80 37.84
CA SER A 36 47.51 -6.80 39.03
C SER A 36 47.97 -5.37 39.36
N PRO A 37 47.39 -4.72 40.39
CA PRO A 37 47.82 -3.39 40.82
C PRO A 37 49.11 -3.45 41.65
N VAL A 38 49.97 -2.45 41.49
CA VAL A 38 51.13 -2.21 42.36
C VAL A 38 50.86 -0.97 43.19
N PHE A 39 50.84 -1.15 44.50
CA PHE A 39 50.65 -0.08 45.48
C PHE A 39 52.00 0.38 46.06
N THR A 40 52.08 1.65 46.41
CA THR A 40 53.15 2.18 47.25
C THR A 40 52.70 2.23 48.70
N TYR A 41 53.62 2.00 49.63
CA TYR A 41 53.32 1.89 51.06
C TYR A 41 54.12 2.89 51.90
N ALA A 42 53.52 3.34 53.01
CA ALA A 42 54.20 4.17 53.99
C ALA A 42 55.27 3.35 54.74
N PRO A 43 56.54 3.79 54.77
CA PRO A 43 57.67 2.97 55.24
C PRO A 43 57.64 2.64 56.74
N LYS A 44 56.77 3.29 57.54
CA LYS A 44 56.65 3.04 58.98
C LYS A 44 55.33 2.37 59.40
N THR A 45 54.24 2.58 58.66
CA THR A 45 52.90 2.07 59.01
C THR A 45 52.43 0.95 58.08
N GLY A 46 53.03 0.80 56.90
CA GLY A 46 52.59 -0.17 55.90
C GLY A 46 51.25 0.21 55.23
N GLU A 47 50.76 1.43 55.44
CA GLU A 47 49.52 1.90 54.83
C GLU A 47 49.70 2.16 53.33
N VAL A 48 48.69 1.82 52.53
CA VAL A 48 48.66 2.09 51.08
C VAL A 48 48.56 3.59 50.86
N ILE A 49 49.57 4.17 50.21
CA ILE A 49 49.64 5.61 49.92
C ILE A 49 49.04 5.90 48.54
N SER A 50 49.41 5.12 47.53
CA SER A 50 48.96 5.35 46.16
C SER A 50 49.04 4.09 45.31
N LEU A 51 48.26 4.07 44.24
CA LEU A 51 48.38 3.11 43.15
C LEU A 51 49.43 3.60 42.16
N TYR A 52 50.50 2.84 41.95
CA TYR A 52 51.61 3.21 41.06
C TYR A 52 51.34 2.79 39.61
N ASN A 53 51.02 1.52 39.39
CA ASN A 53 50.66 0.99 38.08
C ASN A 53 49.74 -0.24 38.22
N ALA A 54 49.17 -0.67 37.10
CA ALA A 54 48.42 -1.91 37.00
C ALA A 54 48.85 -2.68 35.76
N ALA A 55 49.15 -3.97 35.91
CA ALA A 55 49.59 -4.85 34.83
C ALA A 55 48.51 -5.86 34.46
N LEU A 56 48.37 -6.16 33.17
CA LEU A 56 47.60 -7.30 32.69
C LEU A 56 48.34 -8.59 33.03
N THR A 57 47.72 -9.50 33.77
CA THR A 57 48.31 -10.79 34.19
C THR A 57 47.32 -11.93 34.03
N ASN A 58 47.85 -13.13 33.80
CA ASN A 58 47.12 -14.40 33.83
C ASN A 58 47.15 -15.06 35.22
N VAL A 59 48.11 -14.67 36.10
CA VAL A 59 48.23 -15.15 37.48
C VAL A 59 48.16 -13.93 38.42
N PRO A 60 47.01 -13.63 39.03
CA PRO A 60 46.89 -12.51 39.95
C PRO A 60 47.53 -12.83 41.30
N ALA A 61 48.13 -11.83 41.94
CA ALA A 61 48.70 -11.95 43.30
C ALA A 61 47.65 -11.71 44.41
N LEU A 62 46.44 -11.31 44.05
CA LEU A 62 45.33 -10.98 44.94
C LEU A 62 44.11 -11.81 44.53
N ASP A 63 43.60 -12.63 45.44
CA ASP A 63 42.43 -13.48 45.23
C ASP A 63 41.14 -12.64 45.24
N GLY A 64 40.18 -12.95 44.34
CA GLY A 64 38.85 -12.35 44.33
C GLY A 64 38.60 -11.20 43.34
N MET A 65 39.54 -10.91 42.42
CA MET A 65 39.30 -9.92 41.35
C MET A 65 38.45 -10.49 40.20
N GLU A 66 37.46 -9.71 39.77
CA GLU A 66 36.61 -10.00 38.60
C GLU A 66 37.43 -9.93 37.30
N SER A 67 37.18 -10.85 36.36
CA SER A 67 37.92 -10.94 35.10
C SER A 67 37.76 -9.66 34.25
N ALA A 68 38.85 -9.18 33.66
CA ALA A 68 38.85 -8.01 32.77
C ALA A 68 37.88 -8.17 31.57
N VAL A 69 37.62 -9.42 31.17
CA VAL A 69 36.71 -9.78 30.08
C VAL A 69 35.24 -9.53 30.45
N ALA A 70 34.86 -9.80 31.70
CA ALA A 70 33.47 -9.65 32.15
C ALA A 70 32.98 -8.19 32.11
N HIS A 71 33.89 -7.22 32.20
CA HIS A 71 33.55 -5.80 32.10
C HIS A 71 33.62 -5.24 30.67
N SER A 72 34.33 -5.92 29.76
CA SER A 72 34.49 -5.51 28.35
C SER A 72 33.30 -5.92 27.46
N LEU A 73 32.53 -6.94 27.88
CA LEU A 73 31.43 -7.51 27.09
C LEU A 73 30.06 -6.82 27.26
N GLN A 74 29.89 -5.96 28.27
CA GLN A 74 28.66 -5.18 28.48
C GLN A 74 28.19 -4.39 27.23
N PRO A 75 29.05 -3.65 26.50
CA PRO A 75 28.62 -2.93 25.30
C PRO A 75 28.22 -3.85 24.13
N ALA A 76 28.68 -5.11 24.10
CA ALA A 76 28.32 -6.05 23.04
C ALA A 76 26.88 -6.59 23.21
N ASP A 77 26.44 -6.82 24.45
CA ASP A 77 25.08 -7.28 24.74
C ASP A 77 24.02 -6.21 24.44
N ASP A 78 24.33 -4.95 24.72
CA ASP A 78 23.43 -3.83 24.43
C ASP A 78 23.34 -3.55 22.92
N ALA A 79 24.47 -3.66 22.19
CA ALA A 79 24.48 -3.55 20.72
C ALA A 79 23.67 -4.67 20.04
N LEU A 80 23.71 -5.90 20.58
CA LEU A 80 22.96 -7.03 20.04
C LEU A 80 21.44 -6.85 20.25
N LYS A 81 21.03 -6.32 21.41
CA LYS A 81 19.62 -5.98 21.68
C LYS A 81 19.12 -4.88 20.74
N GLU A 82 19.89 -3.83 20.54
CA GLU A 82 19.55 -2.72 19.63
C GLU A 82 19.39 -3.21 18.18
N MET A 83 20.33 -4.03 17.70
CA MET A 83 20.26 -4.62 16.35
C MET A 83 19.03 -5.53 16.19
N SER A 84 18.68 -6.30 17.22
CA SER A 84 17.48 -7.15 17.20
C SER A 84 16.18 -6.33 17.16
N ALA A 85 16.11 -5.21 17.89
CA ALA A 85 14.97 -4.31 17.89
C ALA A 85 14.80 -3.61 16.53
N GLN A 86 15.91 -3.18 15.92
CA GLN A 86 15.91 -2.59 14.57
C GLN A 86 15.45 -3.60 13.50
N LEU A 87 15.85 -4.86 13.64
CA LEU A 87 15.47 -5.93 12.71
C LEU A 87 13.97 -6.25 12.78
N GLU A 88 13.38 -6.24 13.98
CA GLU A 88 11.92 -6.38 14.15
C GLU A 88 11.14 -5.16 13.63
N ALA A 89 11.64 -3.94 13.87
CA ALA A 89 11.05 -2.74 13.32
C ALA A 89 11.06 -2.74 11.78
N LEU A 90 12.14 -3.20 11.16
CA LEU A 90 12.26 -3.31 9.72
C LEU A 90 11.30 -4.36 9.14
N LYS A 91 11.17 -5.53 9.79
CA LYS A 91 10.19 -6.56 9.41
C LYS A 91 8.75 -6.02 9.42
N ALA A 92 8.36 -5.30 10.47
CA ALA A 92 7.03 -4.71 10.56
C ALA A 92 6.78 -3.66 9.46
N SER A 93 7.79 -2.86 9.11
CA SER A 93 7.71 -1.90 8.01
C SER A 93 7.52 -2.57 6.65
N ILE A 94 8.19 -3.70 6.40
CA ILE A 94 8.04 -4.47 5.15
C ILE A 94 6.63 -5.05 5.04
N LEU A 95 6.13 -5.68 6.11
CA LEU A 95 4.80 -6.29 6.11
C LEU A 95 3.68 -5.26 5.84
N CYS A 96 3.77 -4.08 6.46
CA CYS A 96 2.85 -2.98 6.23
C CYS A 96 2.90 -2.45 4.78
N LYS A 97 4.09 -2.43 4.17
CA LYS A 97 4.22 -2.05 2.75
C LYS A 97 3.54 -3.06 1.84
N ASP A 98 3.58 -4.35 2.14
CA ASP A 98 2.94 -5.39 1.33
C ASP A 98 1.41 -5.23 1.32
N GLU A 99 0.79 -4.97 2.47
CA GLU A 99 -0.66 -4.71 2.57
C GLU A 99 -1.10 -3.47 1.78
N ALA A 100 -0.33 -2.39 1.88
CA ALA A 100 -0.56 -1.17 1.11
C ALA A 100 -0.38 -1.42 -0.39
N HIS A 101 0.64 -2.20 -0.78
CA HIS A 101 0.91 -2.54 -2.17
C HIS A 101 -0.22 -3.38 -2.77
N GLU A 102 -0.75 -4.34 -2.02
CA GLU A 102 -1.85 -5.19 -2.47
C GLU A 102 -3.13 -4.37 -2.64
N SER A 103 -3.40 -3.45 -1.71
CA SER A 103 -4.54 -2.54 -1.78
C SER A 103 -4.48 -1.62 -3.01
N LEU A 104 -3.31 -1.04 -3.28
CA LEU A 104 -3.10 -0.20 -4.47
C LEU A 104 -3.22 -1.00 -5.77
N LYS A 105 -2.66 -2.22 -5.81
CA LYS A 105 -2.78 -3.11 -6.97
C LYS A 105 -4.24 -3.42 -7.29
N ARG A 106 -5.05 -3.80 -6.30
CA ARG A 106 -6.49 -4.08 -6.49
C ARG A 106 -7.25 -2.88 -7.04
N ARG A 107 -6.93 -1.67 -6.59
CA ARG A 107 -7.55 -0.44 -7.09
C ARG A 107 -7.20 -0.16 -8.55
N ILE A 108 -5.92 -0.29 -8.90
CA ILE A 108 -5.44 -0.09 -10.27
C ILE A 108 -6.09 -1.12 -11.22
N GLU A 109 -6.16 -2.39 -10.80
CA GLU A 109 -6.81 -3.45 -11.57
C GLU A 109 -8.31 -3.19 -11.77
N ALA A 110 -9.01 -2.72 -10.73
CA ALA A 110 -10.43 -2.34 -10.85
C ALA A 110 -10.63 -1.16 -11.83
N ASP A 111 -9.80 -0.11 -11.73
CA ASP A 111 -9.86 1.05 -12.63
C ASP A 111 -9.52 0.67 -14.08
N GLU A 112 -8.61 -0.28 -14.28
CA GLU A 112 -8.25 -0.80 -15.60
C GLU A 112 -9.43 -1.57 -16.22
N VAL A 113 -10.07 -2.45 -15.44
CA VAL A 113 -11.27 -3.18 -15.88
C VAL A 113 -12.39 -2.21 -16.28
N GLU A 114 -12.62 -1.18 -15.47
CA GLU A 114 -13.62 -0.14 -15.78
C GLU A 114 -13.28 0.61 -17.07
N ARG A 115 -12.02 1.03 -17.25
CA ARG A 115 -11.57 1.69 -18.48
C ARG A 115 -11.72 0.81 -19.72
N ILE A 116 -11.44 -0.48 -19.61
CA ILE A 116 -11.60 -1.43 -20.73
C ILE A 116 -13.08 -1.54 -21.13
N VAL A 117 -13.98 -1.73 -20.16
CA VAL A 117 -15.42 -1.86 -20.43
C VAL A 117 -15.99 -0.56 -21.01
N ASP A 118 -15.57 0.60 -20.50
CA ASP A 118 -15.96 1.90 -21.05
C ASP A 118 -15.46 2.10 -22.50
N GLY A 119 -14.29 1.56 -22.82
CA GLY A 119 -13.80 1.50 -24.20
C GLY A 119 -14.73 0.69 -25.13
N TYR A 120 -15.30 -0.43 -24.65
CA TYR A 120 -16.27 -1.21 -25.41
C TYR A 120 -17.62 -0.49 -25.58
N VAL A 121 -18.03 0.33 -24.62
CA VAL A 121 -19.19 1.22 -24.76
C VAL A 121 -18.91 2.28 -25.83
N GLY A 122 -17.74 2.92 -25.79
CA GLY A 122 -17.35 3.93 -26.78
C GLY A 122 -17.23 3.40 -28.21
N THR A 123 -16.78 2.15 -28.39
CA THR A 123 -16.72 1.49 -29.71
C THR A 123 -18.07 0.96 -30.19
N GLY A 124 -19.13 1.09 -29.38
CA GLY A 124 -20.47 0.61 -29.70
C GLY A 124 -20.61 -0.91 -29.72
N LYS A 125 -19.62 -1.66 -29.21
CA LYS A 125 -19.66 -3.12 -29.07
C LYS A 125 -20.48 -3.55 -27.83
N LEU A 126 -20.62 -2.65 -26.86
CA LEU A 126 -21.42 -2.81 -25.65
C LEU A 126 -22.41 -1.64 -25.55
N CYS A 127 -23.68 -1.91 -25.25
CA CYS A 127 -24.65 -0.84 -25.01
C CYS A 127 -24.51 -0.31 -23.57
N PRO A 128 -24.79 0.98 -23.30
CA PRO A 128 -24.68 1.54 -21.94
C PRO A 128 -25.50 0.81 -20.89
N ALA A 129 -26.67 0.25 -21.26
CA ALA A 129 -27.53 -0.51 -20.36
C ALA A 129 -26.93 -1.86 -19.93
N GLU A 130 -26.06 -2.47 -20.74
CA GLU A 130 -25.37 -3.73 -20.41
C GLU A 130 -24.06 -3.51 -19.63
N ARG A 131 -23.64 -2.24 -19.45
CA ARG A 131 -22.34 -1.87 -18.84
C ARG A 131 -22.15 -2.48 -17.46
N ASP A 132 -23.10 -2.28 -16.55
CA ASP A 132 -22.92 -2.68 -15.15
C ASP A 132 -22.91 -4.22 -14.98
N ALA A 133 -23.66 -4.93 -15.83
CA ALA A 133 -23.60 -6.38 -15.92
C ALA A 133 -22.24 -6.86 -16.43
N ALA A 134 -21.71 -6.21 -17.49
CA ALA A 134 -20.39 -6.52 -18.04
C ALA A 134 -19.26 -6.23 -17.04
N LEU A 135 -19.32 -5.12 -16.29
CA LEU A 135 -18.37 -4.79 -15.24
C LEU A 135 -18.33 -5.84 -14.13
N THR A 136 -19.49 -6.32 -13.71
CA THR A 136 -19.59 -7.35 -12.67
C THR A 136 -18.90 -8.65 -13.11
N LEU A 137 -19.10 -9.06 -14.37
CA LEU A 137 -18.45 -10.23 -14.96
C LEU A 137 -16.94 -10.01 -15.17
N ALA A 138 -16.55 -8.83 -15.65
CA ALA A 138 -15.17 -8.48 -15.96
C ALA A 138 -14.28 -8.43 -14.70
N ARG A 139 -14.85 -8.10 -13.54
CA ARG A 139 -14.17 -8.22 -12.23
C ARG A 139 -13.77 -9.64 -11.87
N HIS A 140 -14.41 -10.66 -12.47
CA HIS A 140 -14.08 -12.07 -12.25
C HIS A 140 -13.19 -12.62 -13.38
N ASP A 141 -13.53 -12.32 -14.64
CA ASP A 141 -12.75 -12.73 -15.80
C ASP A 141 -12.89 -11.73 -16.96
N ILE A 142 -11.96 -10.77 -16.99
CA ILE A 142 -11.90 -9.76 -18.06
C ILE A 142 -11.59 -10.38 -19.43
N THR A 143 -10.81 -11.46 -19.48
CA THR A 143 -10.36 -12.06 -20.74
C THR A 143 -11.52 -12.73 -21.46
N ALA A 144 -12.37 -13.44 -20.72
CA ALA A 144 -13.59 -14.02 -21.26
C ALA A 144 -14.54 -12.94 -21.80
N VAL A 145 -14.71 -11.84 -21.06
CA VAL A 145 -15.55 -10.71 -21.49
C VAL A 145 -15.01 -10.06 -22.76
N GLN A 146 -13.70 -9.76 -22.83
CA GLN A 146 -13.06 -9.21 -24.02
C GLN A 146 -13.29 -10.10 -25.25
N LYS A 147 -13.09 -11.42 -25.11
CA LYS A 147 -13.31 -12.38 -26.19
C LYS A 147 -14.75 -12.35 -26.73
N ILE A 148 -15.74 -12.24 -25.84
CA ILE A 148 -17.15 -12.15 -26.22
C ILE A 148 -17.41 -10.81 -26.94
N LEU A 149 -16.93 -9.70 -26.37
CA LEU A 149 -17.17 -8.37 -26.93
C LEU A 149 -16.46 -8.16 -28.26
N ASP A 150 -15.29 -8.76 -28.44
CA ASP A 150 -14.55 -8.64 -29.70
C ASP A 150 -15.18 -9.41 -30.86
N ALA A 151 -15.90 -10.50 -30.56
CA ALA A 151 -16.68 -11.23 -31.55
C ALA A 151 -18.02 -10.55 -31.89
N ARG A 152 -18.50 -9.61 -31.06
CA ARG A 152 -19.75 -8.88 -31.30
C ARG A 152 -19.54 -7.80 -32.37
N PRO A 153 -20.45 -7.67 -33.35
CA PRO A 153 -20.46 -6.52 -34.24
C PRO A 153 -20.78 -5.25 -33.46
N SER A 154 -20.21 -4.11 -33.86
CA SER A 154 -20.57 -2.82 -33.29
C SER A 154 -22.03 -2.50 -33.62
N PHE A 155 -22.83 -2.21 -32.60
CA PHE A 155 -24.24 -1.85 -32.72
C PHE A 155 -24.45 -0.36 -33.02
N PHE A 156 -23.40 0.38 -33.41
CA PHE A 156 -23.47 1.81 -33.76
C PHE A 156 -24.41 2.13 -34.94
N VAL A 157 -25.07 1.12 -35.52
CA VAL A 157 -25.95 1.22 -36.69
C VAL A 157 -27.30 1.89 -36.39
N MET A 158 -27.72 2.08 -35.13
CA MET A 158 -28.89 2.91 -34.81
C MET A 158 -28.72 3.65 -33.48
N GLN A 159 -28.00 4.76 -33.47
CA GLN A 159 -28.31 5.87 -32.55
C GLN A 159 -29.29 6.81 -33.24
N SER A 160 -30.55 6.39 -33.33
CA SER A 160 -31.64 7.34 -33.12
C SER A 160 -31.62 7.73 -31.63
N ASP A 161 -32.02 8.96 -31.32
CA ASP A 161 -32.17 9.48 -29.95
C ASP A 161 -33.14 8.65 -29.05
N GLU A 162 -33.70 7.56 -29.58
CA GLU A 162 -34.70 6.68 -28.98
C GLU A 162 -34.16 5.82 -27.83
N CYS A 163 -32.85 5.57 -27.76
CA CYS A 163 -32.27 4.80 -26.65
C CYS A 163 -31.76 5.68 -25.48
N ASN A 164 -31.70 7.01 -25.67
CA ASN A 164 -31.05 7.91 -24.71
C ASN A 164 -31.89 9.12 -24.27
N THR A 165 -33.14 9.26 -24.72
CA THR A 165 -34.00 10.35 -24.26
C THR A 165 -34.98 9.86 -23.19
N ALA A 166 -34.67 10.20 -21.95
CA ALA A 166 -35.71 10.44 -20.96
C ALA A 166 -36.74 11.40 -21.57
N HIS A 167 -37.98 10.93 -21.73
CA HIS A 167 -39.20 11.70 -22.02
C HIS A 167 -39.00 12.98 -22.88
N HIS A 168 -39.43 12.95 -24.14
CA HIS A 168 -39.60 14.15 -24.96
C HIS A 168 -40.62 15.11 -24.32
N ALA A 169 -40.15 15.95 -23.40
CA ALA A 169 -40.86 17.13 -22.95
C ALA A 169 -40.64 18.24 -24.00
N GLY A 170 -41.62 18.38 -24.90
CA GLY A 170 -42.06 19.64 -25.48
C GLY A 170 -41.14 20.36 -26.47
N ALA A 171 -41.46 20.26 -27.76
CA ALA A 171 -41.24 21.33 -28.74
C ALA A 171 -42.27 21.23 -29.88
N HIS A 172 -43.50 21.69 -29.63
CA HIS A 172 -44.51 21.88 -30.69
C HIS A 172 -44.14 23.12 -31.50
N GLY A 173 -43.68 22.95 -32.75
CA GLY A 173 -43.29 24.11 -33.57
C GLY A 173 -43.46 24.00 -35.09
N LYS A 174 -43.81 22.84 -35.68
CA LYS A 174 -43.88 22.72 -37.15
C LYS A 174 -45.03 21.89 -37.73
N TYR A 175 -45.87 21.28 -36.91
CA TYR A 175 -46.92 20.37 -37.37
C TYR A 175 -48.27 20.72 -36.72
N PRO A 176 -49.41 20.44 -37.39
CA PRO A 176 -50.73 20.70 -36.82
C PRO A 176 -50.88 19.98 -35.48
N ALA A 177 -51.63 20.58 -34.55
CA ALA A 177 -51.64 20.24 -33.11
C ALA A 177 -51.99 18.77 -32.75
N ASN A 178 -52.38 17.94 -33.71
CA ASN A 178 -52.76 16.54 -33.52
C ASN A 178 -51.70 15.52 -34.01
N LEU A 179 -50.51 15.98 -34.42
CA LEU A 179 -49.42 15.09 -34.84
C LEU A 179 -48.25 15.10 -33.83
N ASN A 180 -47.86 13.90 -33.39
CA ASN A 180 -46.64 13.62 -32.65
C ASN A 180 -45.44 13.50 -33.63
N PRO A 181 -44.18 13.74 -33.22
CA PRO A 181 -42.98 13.38 -33.98
C PRO A 181 -43.01 12.00 -34.68
N ASP A 182 -43.59 10.96 -34.06
CA ASP A 182 -43.74 9.64 -34.69
C ASP A 182 -44.68 9.67 -35.91
N ASP A 183 -45.77 10.43 -35.83
CA ASP A 183 -46.74 10.58 -36.91
C ASP A 183 -46.10 11.26 -38.13
N VAL A 184 -45.21 12.22 -37.90
CA VAL A 184 -44.45 12.91 -38.95
C VAL A 184 -43.53 11.93 -39.68
N ARG A 185 -42.88 11.02 -38.94
CA ARG A 185 -42.02 10.00 -39.53
C ARG A 185 -42.80 8.99 -40.35
N ILE A 186 -44.01 8.63 -39.92
CA ILE A 186 -44.93 7.79 -40.70
C ILE A 186 -45.34 8.51 -41.99
N CYS A 187 -45.57 9.83 -41.97
CA CYS A 187 -45.86 10.61 -43.17
C CYS A 187 -44.71 10.55 -44.18
N GLU A 188 -43.47 10.72 -43.72
CA GLU A 188 -42.26 10.63 -44.57
C GLU A 188 -42.09 9.23 -45.19
N LEU A 189 -42.26 8.17 -44.40
CA LEU A 189 -42.13 6.78 -44.87
C LEU A 189 -43.23 6.37 -45.85
N THR A 190 -44.43 6.91 -45.67
CA THR A 190 -45.60 6.58 -46.51
C THR A 190 -45.79 7.53 -47.69
N GLY A 191 -44.98 8.59 -47.78
CA GLY A 191 -45.07 9.62 -48.82
C GLY A 191 -46.35 10.45 -48.74
N ARG A 192 -47.02 10.49 -47.58
CA ARG A 192 -48.26 11.26 -47.37
C ARG A 192 -47.95 12.62 -46.77
N SER A 193 -48.77 13.62 -47.07
CA SER A 193 -48.61 14.93 -46.43
C SER A 193 -49.07 14.86 -44.95
N PRO A 194 -48.48 15.67 -44.05
CA PRO A 194 -48.89 15.73 -42.65
C PRO A 194 -50.37 16.09 -42.46
N GLU A 195 -50.96 16.86 -43.38
CA GLU A 195 -52.37 17.25 -43.35
C GLU A 195 -53.30 16.08 -43.71
N GLU A 196 -52.94 15.29 -44.73
CA GLU A 196 -53.69 14.08 -45.11
C GLU A 196 -53.70 13.06 -43.98
N PHE A 197 -52.55 12.89 -43.30
CA PHE A 197 -52.43 11.97 -42.18
C PHE A 197 -53.24 12.46 -40.96
N ALA A 198 -53.24 13.77 -40.67
CA ALA A 198 -54.08 14.35 -39.63
C ALA A 198 -55.58 14.06 -39.86
N ALA A 199 -56.05 14.22 -41.10
CA ALA A 199 -57.43 13.96 -41.48
C ALA A 199 -57.79 12.47 -41.36
N LEU A 200 -56.88 11.58 -41.77
CA LEU A 200 -57.06 10.13 -41.62
C LEU A 200 -57.09 9.73 -40.13
N LYS A 201 -56.22 10.30 -39.31
CA LYS A 201 -56.16 10.03 -37.87
C LYS A 201 -57.47 10.43 -37.19
N VAL A 202 -58.04 11.59 -37.52
CA VAL A 202 -59.37 11.99 -37.02
C VAL A 202 -60.45 11.01 -37.49
N LYS A 203 -60.44 10.64 -38.79
CA LYS A 203 -61.42 9.73 -39.37
C LYS A 203 -61.43 8.33 -38.73
N TYR A 204 -60.25 7.78 -38.42
CA TYR A 204 -60.11 6.45 -37.83
C TYR A 204 -60.05 6.45 -36.30
N SER A 205 -59.95 7.62 -35.67
CA SER A 205 -60.04 7.81 -34.21
C SER A 205 -61.46 8.13 -33.72
N THR A 206 -62.43 8.25 -34.63
CA THR A 206 -63.84 8.38 -34.25
C THR A 206 -64.45 6.98 -34.06
N ASP A 207 -65.37 6.81 -33.11
CA ASP A 207 -66.00 5.53 -32.72
C ASP A 207 -66.75 4.77 -33.84
N ASP A 208 -66.77 5.31 -35.07
CA ASP A 208 -67.42 4.75 -36.26
C ASP A 208 -66.44 3.89 -37.11
N ASN A 209 -65.33 3.45 -36.51
CA ASN A 209 -64.32 2.62 -37.18
C ASN A 209 -64.72 1.14 -37.15
N PRO A 210 -64.95 0.48 -38.30
CA PRO A 210 -65.37 -0.93 -38.36
C PRO A 210 -64.30 -1.94 -37.89
N PHE A 211 -63.11 -1.48 -37.53
CA PHE A 211 -62.00 -2.29 -37.02
C PHE A 211 -61.71 -2.09 -35.53
N HIS A 212 -62.54 -1.34 -34.80
CA HIS A 212 -62.53 -1.36 -33.34
C HIS A 212 -63.13 -2.70 -32.87
N ILE A 213 -62.26 -3.66 -32.54
CA ILE A 213 -62.60 -4.87 -31.77
C ILE A 213 -62.52 -4.53 -30.27
#